data_AF-A0A947M067-F1
#
_entry.id   AF-A0A947M067-F1
#
_cell.length_a   1.000
_cell.length_b   1.000
_cell.length_c   1.000
_cell.angle_alpha   90.00
_cell.angle_beta   90.00
_cell.angle_gamma   90.00
#
_symmetry.space_group_name_H-M   'P 1'
#
loop_
_entity.id
_entity.type
_entity.pdbx_description
1 polymer ?
#
loop_
_entity_poly.entity_id
_entity_poly.type
_entity_poly.pdbx_seq_one_letter_code
_entity_poly.pdbx_strand_id
1 'polypeptide(L)'
;RYARAYGTRMGDVIGKARDLAGLGQHYGDDIYEAELHYLVEYEWARTAEDVLWRRSKSGLHIAPETAKAVESVMPRIVKEVTGL
;
A
#
# COMPACT_ATOMS: atom_id res chain seq x y z
N ARG A 1 7.05 10.29 -3.40
CA ARG A 1 7.25 8.98 -2.73
C ARG A 1 7.46 7.85 -3.75
N TYR A 2 6.48 7.54 -4.61
CA TYR A 2 6.54 6.41 -5.54
C TYR A 2 7.72 6.36 -6.50
N ALA A 3 8.12 7.48 -7.11
CA ALA A 3 9.27 7.48 -8.02
C ALA A 3 10.58 6.96 -7.36
N ARG A 4 10.76 7.20 -6.05
CA ARG A 4 11.93 6.71 -5.29
C ARG A 4 11.77 5.25 -4.86
N ALA A 5 10.55 4.84 -4.50
CA ALA A 5 10.28 3.50 -3.98
C ALA A 5 10.15 2.45 -5.09
N TYR A 6 9.45 2.79 -6.18
CA TYR A 6 9.03 1.84 -7.21
C TYR A 6 9.66 2.10 -8.59
N GLY A 7 10.27 3.27 -8.79
CA GLY A 7 10.94 3.62 -10.05
C GLY A 7 10.01 3.44 -11.25
N THR A 8 10.45 2.65 -12.23
CA THR A 8 9.69 2.37 -13.46
C THR A 8 8.39 1.58 -13.24
N ARG A 9 8.23 0.92 -12.08
CA ARG A 9 7.01 0.18 -11.71
C ARG A 9 5.91 1.07 -11.13
N MET A 10 6.12 2.39 -11.06
CA MET A 10 5.08 3.32 -10.59
C MET A 10 3.78 3.19 -11.40
N GLY A 11 3.86 2.85 -12.69
CA GLY A 11 2.68 2.57 -13.52
C GLY A 11 1.87 1.37 -13.02
N ASP A 12 2.52 0.34 -12.51
CA ASP A 12 1.88 -0.85 -11.94
C ASP A 12 1.21 -0.52 -10.59
N VAL A 13 1.80 0.41 -9.82
CA VAL A 13 1.27 0.87 -8.53
C VAL A 13 -0.02 1.69 -8.72
N ILE A 14 -0.01 2.67 -9.62
CA ILE A 14 -1.17 3.57 -9.80
C ILE A 14 -2.23 2.99 -10.74
N GLY A 15 -1.87 2.01 -11.56
CA GLY A 15 -2.75 1.38 -12.53
C GLY A 15 -3.40 2.40 -13.47
N LYS A 16 -4.74 2.44 -13.46
CA LYS A 16 -5.55 3.33 -14.32
C LYS A 16 -5.99 4.62 -13.63
N ALA A 17 -5.53 4.88 -12.41
CA ALA A 17 -5.90 6.08 -11.66
C ALA A 17 -5.51 7.35 -12.43
N ARG A 18 -6.42 8.34 -12.46
CA ARG A 18 -6.20 9.64 -13.11
C ARG A 18 -6.11 10.81 -12.12
N ASP A 19 -6.45 10.54 -10.88
CA ASP A 19 -6.45 11.45 -9.75
C ASP A 19 -6.25 10.64 -8.46
N LEU A 20 -6.21 11.33 -7.31
CA LEU A 20 -6.03 10.70 -6.01
C LEU A 20 -7.23 9.82 -5.63
N ALA A 21 -8.45 10.19 -6.04
CA ALA A 21 -9.64 9.39 -5.77
C ALA A 21 -9.57 8.02 -6.48
N GLY A 22 -8.97 7.98 -7.67
CA GLY A 22 -8.71 6.76 -8.43
C GLY A 22 -7.69 5.81 -7.80
N LEU A 23 -6.92 6.24 -6.79
CA LEU A 23 -6.00 5.37 -6.04
C LEU A 23 -6.71 4.55 -4.95
N GLY A 24 -8.03 4.73 -4.79
CA GLY A 24 -8.84 4.05 -3.78
C GLY A 24 -8.76 4.75 -2.42
N GLN A 25 -9.06 4.00 -1.36
CA GLN A 25 -9.10 4.54 -0.01
C GLN A 25 -7.74 5.12 0.40
N HIS A 26 -7.74 6.33 0.97
CA HIS A 26 -6.59 6.92 1.65
C HIS A 26 -6.59 6.51 3.12
N TYR A 27 -5.51 5.88 3.58
CA TYR A 27 -5.37 5.42 4.98
C TYR A 27 -4.61 6.41 5.86
N GLY A 28 -4.07 7.49 5.28
CA GLY A 28 -3.22 8.47 5.95
C GLY A 28 -1.79 8.48 5.37
N ASP A 29 -1.06 9.58 5.59
CA ASP A 29 0.38 9.73 5.28
C ASP A 29 0.84 9.18 3.91
N ASP A 30 0.10 9.54 2.85
CA ASP A 30 0.33 9.07 1.47
C ASP A 30 0.31 7.54 1.25
N ILE A 31 -0.37 6.79 2.13
CA ILE A 31 -0.68 5.37 1.94
C ILE A 31 -2.08 5.22 1.34
N TYR A 32 -2.12 4.74 0.11
CA TYR A 32 -3.35 4.50 -0.64
C TYR A 32 -3.57 3.01 -0.87
N GLU A 33 -4.82 2.62 -1.05
CA GLU A 33 -5.23 1.27 -1.37
C GLU A 33 -4.50 0.67 -2.57
N ALA A 34 -4.35 1.42 -3.67
CA ALA A 34 -3.61 0.97 -4.85
C ALA A 34 -2.17 0.51 -4.53
N GLU A 35 -1.48 1.19 -3.63
CA GLU A 35 -0.15 0.77 -3.19
C GLU A 35 -0.20 -0.54 -2.39
N LEU A 36 -1.16 -0.69 -1.47
CA LEU A 36 -1.30 -1.94 -0.70
C LEU A 36 -1.59 -3.12 -1.64
N HIS A 37 -2.46 -2.95 -2.62
CA HIS A 37 -2.71 -3.97 -3.65
C HIS A 37 -1.45 -4.36 -4.40
N TYR A 38 -0.69 -3.37 -4.89
CA TYR A 38 0.57 -3.62 -5.58
C TYR A 38 1.57 -4.38 -4.70
N LEU A 39 1.71 -3.99 -3.43
CA LEU A 39 2.64 -4.65 -2.50
C LEU A 39 2.23 -6.10 -2.20
N VAL A 40 0.94 -6.40 -2.13
CA VAL A 40 0.44 -7.75 -1.91
C VAL A 40 0.60 -8.62 -3.18
N GLU A 41 0.29 -8.05 -4.35
CA GLU A 41 0.31 -8.75 -5.63
C GLU A 41 1.73 -9.04 -6.10
N TYR A 42 2.60 -8.02 -6.11
CA TYR A 42 3.91 -8.08 -6.75
C TYR A 42 5.08 -8.20 -5.76
N GLU A 43 4.87 -7.89 -4.48
CA GLU A 43 5.94 -7.88 -3.48
C GLU A 43 5.68 -8.81 -2.28
N TRP A 44 4.66 -9.67 -2.40
CA TRP A 44 4.26 -10.69 -1.43
C TRP A 44 4.01 -10.16 -0.01
N ALA A 45 3.59 -8.90 0.14
CA ALA A 45 3.14 -8.41 1.44
C ALA A 45 1.91 -9.22 1.89
N ARG A 46 1.89 -9.62 3.16
CA ARG A 46 0.75 -10.33 3.79
C ARG A 46 0.31 -9.70 5.10
N THR A 47 1.13 -8.81 5.65
CA THR A 47 0.90 -8.14 6.93
C THR A 47 1.21 -6.65 6.85
N ALA A 48 0.71 -5.88 7.82
CA ALA A 48 1.09 -4.48 7.97
C ALA A 48 2.60 -4.32 8.17
N GLU A 49 3.23 -5.29 8.84
CA GLU A 49 4.66 -5.29 9.08
C GLU A 49 5.47 -5.39 7.76
N ASP A 50 5.01 -6.22 6.80
CA ASP A 50 5.60 -6.29 5.46
C ASP A 50 5.60 -4.91 4.79
N VAL A 51 4.43 -4.27 4.79
CA VAL A 51 4.21 -2.99 4.13
C VAL A 51 5.05 -1.90 4.80
N LEU A 52 4.91 -1.74 6.10
CA LEU A 52 5.42 -0.59 6.85
C LEU A 52 6.92 -0.68 7.11
N TRP A 53 7.48 -1.89 7.28
CA TRP A 53 8.85 -2.05 7.74
C TRP A 53 9.75 -2.82 6.78
N ARG A 54 9.23 -3.60 5.84
CA ARG A 54 10.07 -4.36 4.89
C ARG A 54 10.08 -3.75 3.49
N ARG A 55 8.92 -3.40 2.93
CA ARG A 55 8.79 -2.93 1.53
C ARG A 55 8.92 -1.42 1.37
N SER A 56 8.24 -0.64 2.22
CA SER A 56 8.21 0.82 2.05
C SER A 56 9.02 1.60 3.08
N LYS A 57 9.28 1.02 4.25
CA LYS A 57 9.81 1.72 5.46
C LYS A 57 8.94 2.91 5.92
N SER A 58 7.68 2.99 5.47
CA SER A 58 6.77 4.09 5.82
C SER A 58 6.49 4.14 7.33
N GLY A 59 6.63 3.02 8.05
CA GLY A 59 6.48 2.96 9.51
C GLY A 59 7.37 3.94 10.29
N LEU A 60 8.47 4.42 9.68
CA LEU A 60 9.35 5.44 10.29
C LEU A 60 8.78 6.86 10.27
N HIS A 61 7.75 7.13 9.47
CA HIS A 61 7.33 8.49 9.12
C HIS A 61 5.83 8.76 9.30
N ILE A 62 5.02 7.73 9.53
CA ILE A 62 3.56 7.85 9.61
C ILE A 62 3.05 8.00 11.04
N ALA A 63 1.85 8.53 11.19
CA ALA A 63 1.15 8.59 12.46
C ALA A 63 0.74 7.18 12.96
N PRO A 64 0.65 6.95 14.28
CA PRO A 64 0.17 5.68 14.85
C PRO A 64 -1.22 5.27 14.34
N GLU A 65 -2.09 6.25 14.06
CA GLU A 65 -3.44 6.04 13.54
C GLU A 65 -3.41 5.46 12.13
N THR A 66 -2.51 5.95 11.27
CA THR A 66 -2.27 5.43 9.92
C THR A 66 -1.75 3.99 10.00
N ALA A 67 -0.82 3.70 10.92
CA ALA A 67 -0.30 2.34 11.10
C ALA A 67 -1.42 1.36 11.50
N LYS A 68 -2.31 1.76 12.41
CA LYS A 68 -3.50 0.98 12.79
C LYS A 68 -4.48 0.81 11.64
N ALA A 69 -4.70 1.83 10.82
CA ALA A 69 -5.56 1.74 9.64
C ALA A 69 -5.03 0.71 8.64
N VAL A 70 -3.71 0.72 8.38
CA VAL A 70 -3.04 -0.29 7.55
C VAL A 70 -3.19 -1.68 8.17
N GLU A 71 -2.92 -1.83 9.46
CA GLU A 71 -3.09 -3.11 10.17
C GLU A 71 -4.49 -3.67 10.06
N SER A 72 -5.50 -2.82 10.26
CA SER A 72 -6.90 -3.23 10.18
C SER A 72 -7.32 -3.65 8.77
N VAL A 73 -6.75 -3.07 7.73
CA VAL A 73 -7.21 -3.30 6.34
C VAL A 73 -6.46 -4.43 5.63
N MET A 74 -5.23 -4.72 6.03
CA MET A 74 -4.39 -5.73 5.34
C MET A 74 -5.07 -7.10 5.15
N PRO A 75 -5.83 -7.66 6.12
CA PRO A 75 -6.54 -8.93 5.88
C PRO A 75 -7.52 -8.87 4.70
N ARG A 76 -8.21 -7.74 4.52
CA ARG A 76 -9.11 -7.51 3.39
C ARG A 76 -8.33 -7.44 2.08
N ILE A 77 -7.28 -6.61 2.02
CA ILE A 77 -6.45 -6.45 0.81
C ILE A 77 -5.83 -7.79 0.39
N VAL A 78 -5.29 -8.56 1.34
CA VAL A 78 -4.70 -9.87 1.05
C VAL A 78 -5.72 -10.82 0.45
N LYS A 79 -6.93 -10.87 1.03
CA LYS A 79 -8.01 -11.71 0.51
C LYS A 79 -8.45 -11.29 -0.89
N GLU A 80 -8.61 -9.99 -1.13
CA GLU A 80 -9.02 -9.46 -2.43
C GLU A 80 -8.02 -9.76 -3.54
N VAL A 81 -6.72 -9.66 -3.24
CA VAL A 81 -5.64 -9.86 -4.21
C VAL A 81 -5.34 -11.34 -4.44
N THR A 82 -5.25 -12.13 -3.35
CA THR A 82 -4.76 -13.51 -3.42
C THR A 82 -5.87 -14.56 -3.53
N GLY A 83 -7.12 -14.19 -3.22
CA GLY A 83 -8.25 -15.10 -3.16
C GLY A 83 -8.25 -16.05 -1.96
N LEU A 84 -7.33 -15.86 -1.00
CA LEU A 84 -7.19 -16.65 0.23
C LEU A 84 -7.97 -16.05 1.40
#